data_AF-A0A2K5PGT9-F1
#
_entry.id   AF-A0A2K5PGT9-F1
#
_cell.length_a   1.000
_cell.length_b   1.000
_cell.length_c   1.000
_cell.angle_alpha   90.00
_cell.angle_beta   90.00
_cell.angle_gamma   90.00
#
_symmetry.space_group_name_H-M   'P 1'
#
loop_
_entity.id
_entity.type
_entity.pdbx_description
1 polymer ?
#
loop_
_entity_poly.entity_id
_entity_poly.type
_entity_poly.pdbx_seq_one_letter_code
_entity_poly.pdbx_strand_id
1 'polypeptide(L)'
;MSELEKAMVALIDVFHQYSGREGDKHKLKKSELKELINNELSHFLERWSLPLLPRLVSNLGSSDPPASASQSARITGNQRAGGCGQSYGNSGQ
;
A
#
# COMPACT_ATOMS: atom_id res chain seq x y z
N MET A 1 17.10 32.42 17.22
CA MET A 1 16.97 31.17 16.47
C MET A 1 17.79 31.25 15.19
N SER A 2 18.62 30.24 14.96
CA SER A 2 19.35 30.04 13.70
C SER A 2 18.40 29.74 12.54
N GLU A 3 18.89 29.85 11.31
CA GLU A 3 18.10 29.52 10.12
C GLU A 3 17.66 28.05 10.10
N LEU A 4 18.51 27.13 10.57
CA LEU A 4 18.15 25.72 10.68
C LEU A 4 17.04 25.47 11.70
N GLU A 5 17.10 26.14 12.87
CA GLU A 5 16.04 26.04 13.88
C GLU A 5 14.70 26.52 13.34
N LYS A 6 14.70 27.65 12.62
CA LYS A 6 13.48 28.17 11.98
C LYS A 6 12.93 27.21 10.92
N ALA A 7 13.80 26.63 10.09
CA ALA A 7 13.41 25.66 9.09
C ALA A 7 12.80 24.40 9.71
N MET A 8 13.39 23.88 10.79
CA MET A 8 12.85 22.73 11.51
C MET A 8 11.50 23.01 12.14
N VAL A 9 11.31 24.18 12.76
CA VAL A 9 10.00 24.60 13.29
C VAL A 9 8.97 24.66 12.16
N ALA A 10 9.31 25.26 11.01
CA ALA A 10 8.40 25.35 9.86
C ALA A 10 8.01 23.96 9.33
N LEU A 11 8.93 23.00 9.24
CA LEU A 11 8.62 21.63 8.82
C LEU A 11 7.64 20.94 9.79
N ILE A 12 7.83 21.15 11.10
CA ILE A 12 6.94 20.60 12.13
C ILE A 12 5.55 21.24 12.03
N ASP A 13 5.46 22.56 11.84
CA ASP A 13 4.20 23.28 11.73
C ASP A 13 3.42 22.84 10.49
N VAL A 14 4.09 22.76 9.34
CA VAL A 14 3.48 22.25 8.10
C VAL A 14 3.02 20.80 8.28
N PHE A 15 3.79 19.93 8.92
CA PHE A 15 3.34 18.57 9.21
C PHE A 15 2.01 18.56 9.98
N HIS A 16 1.92 19.33 11.07
CA HIS A 16 0.72 19.39 11.90
C HIS A 16 -0.47 20.09 11.22
N GLN A 17 -0.23 20.98 10.25
CA GLN A 17 -1.28 21.65 9.47
C GLN A 17 -2.05 20.68 8.55
N TYR A 18 -1.37 19.61 8.11
CA TYR A 18 -1.95 18.61 7.22
C TYR A 18 -2.32 17.31 7.95
N SER A 19 -1.62 16.94 9.03
CA SER A 19 -1.93 15.72 9.80
C SER A 19 -3.21 15.88 10.65
N GLY A 20 -3.94 14.78 10.84
CA GLY A 20 -5.10 14.75 11.73
C GLY A 20 -6.37 15.40 11.21
N ARG A 21 -6.41 15.81 9.93
CA ARG A 21 -7.67 16.15 9.25
C ARG A 21 -8.59 14.94 9.20
N GLU A 22 -8.00 13.75 9.13
CA GLU A 22 -8.70 12.49 9.22
C GLU A 22 -8.04 11.56 10.26
N GLY A 23 -8.54 11.53 11.50
CA GLY A 23 -8.15 10.51 12.48
C GLY A 23 -6.94 10.87 13.35
N ASP A 24 -5.79 10.22 13.12
CA ASP A 24 -4.59 10.36 14.00
C ASP A 24 -3.78 11.61 13.67
N LYS A 25 -3.80 12.60 14.57
CA LYS A 25 -3.10 13.89 14.42
C LYS A 25 -1.58 13.81 14.39
N HIS A 26 -1.01 12.67 14.72
CA HIS A 26 0.44 12.45 14.70
C HIS A 26 0.90 11.66 13.48
N LYS A 27 0.02 11.43 12.50
CA LYS A 27 0.32 10.72 11.26
C LYS A 27 -0.28 11.46 10.07
N LEU A 28 0.43 11.43 8.94
CA LEU A 28 -0.12 11.84 7.66
C LEU A 28 -0.68 10.61 6.95
N LYS A 29 -1.96 10.66 6.59
CA LYS A 29 -2.57 9.71 5.68
C LYS A 29 -2.18 10.01 4.24
N LYS A 30 -2.49 9.07 3.35
CA LYS A 30 -2.23 9.20 1.91
C LYS A 30 -2.94 10.41 1.29
N SER A 31 -4.18 10.72 1.71
CA SER A 31 -4.93 11.91 1.27
C SER A 31 -4.24 13.19 1.75
N GLU A 32 -3.94 13.28 3.05
CA GLU A 32 -3.29 14.43 3.68
C GLU A 32 -1.88 14.71 3.10
N LEU A 33 -1.09 13.65 2.87
CA LEU A 33 0.23 13.76 2.23
C LEU A 33 0.13 14.25 0.78
N LYS A 34 -0.90 13.79 0.04
CA LYS A 34 -1.14 14.26 -1.33
C LYS A 34 -1.46 15.76 -1.35
N GLU A 35 -2.26 16.23 -0.40
CA GLU A 35 -2.57 17.66 -0.26
C GLU A 35 -1.33 18.48 0.09
N LEU A 36 -0.51 18.03 1.05
CA LEU A 36 0.73 18.71 1.43
C LEU A 36 1.67 18.85 0.23
N ILE A 37 1.92 17.76 -0.51
CA ILE A 37 2.82 17.78 -1.66
C ILE A 37 2.30 18.73 -2.75
N ASN A 38 0.99 18.71 -3.02
CA ASN A 38 0.40 19.58 -4.04
C ASN A 38 0.40 21.05 -3.64
N ASN A 39 0.25 21.37 -2.35
CA ASN A 39 0.11 22.75 -1.91
C ASN A 39 1.47 23.39 -1.58
N GLU A 40 2.29 22.70 -0.80
CA GLU A 40 3.55 23.24 -0.27
C GLU A 40 4.74 23.02 -1.21
N LEU A 41 4.69 21.96 -2.04
CA LEU A 41 5.80 21.56 -2.91
C LEU A 41 5.50 21.71 -4.40
N SER A 42 4.34 22.25 -4.79
CA SER A 42 3.94 22.42 -6.21
C SER A 42 5.04 23.04 -7.08
N HIS A 43 5.55 24.21 -6.69
CA HIS A 43 6.57 24.93 -7.46
C HIS A 43 7.93 24.22 -7.47
N PHE A 44 8.27 23.51 -6.38
CA PHE A 44 9.48 22.68 -6.36
C PHE A 44 9.33 21.59 -7.43
N LEU A 45 8.22 20.86 -7.43
CA LEU A 45 8.00 19.73 -8.31
C LEU A 45 7.80 20.12 -9.77
N GLU A 46 7.20 21.29 -10.03
CA GLU A 46 7.09 21.91 -11.34
C GLU A 46 8.47 22.26 -11.90
N ARG A 47 9.32 22.91 -11.09
CA ARG A 47 10.68 23.28 -11.47
C ARG A 47 11.55 22.06 -11.79
N TRP A 48 11.42 21.01 -11.01
CA TRP A 48 12.14 19.76 -11.25
C TRP A 48 11.43 18.83 -12.25
N SER A 49 10.31 19.28 -12.84
CA SER A 49 9.47 18.56 -13.80
C SER A 49 9.41 17.07 -13.47
N LEU A 50 8.90 16.75 -12.27
CA LEU A 50 8.73 15.36 -11.86
C LEU A 50 7.33 14.88 -12.28
N PRO A 51 7.15 14.24 -13.46
CA PRO A 51 5.90 13.56 -13.81
C PRO A 51 5.59 12.37 -12.88
N LEU A 52 6.46 12.11 -11.90
CA LEU A 52 6.32 11.05 -10.91
C LEU A 52 5.40 11.37 -9.74
N LEU A 53 4.77 12.56 -9.62
CA LEU A 53 3.90 12.85 -8.44
C LEU A 53 2.84 11.76 -8.17
N PRO A 54 2.09 11.28 -9.18
CA PRO A 54 1.15 10.20 -8.96
C PRO A 54 1.84 8.90 -8.54
N ARG A 55 3.05 8.63 -9.02
CA ARG A 55 3.83 7.43 -8.69
C ARG A 55 4.44 7.50 -7.29
N LEU A 56 4.95 8.65 -6.89
CA LEU A 56 5.54 8.91 -5.59
C LEU A 56 4.48 8.78 -4.49
N VAL A 57 3.34 9.46 -4.63
CA VAL A 57 2.22 9.35 -3.68
C VAL A 57 1.65 7.92 -3.66
N SER A 58 1.66 7.20 -4.79
CA SER A 58 1.19 5.81 -4.83
C SER A 58 2.14 4.84 -4.13
N ASN A 59 3.46 5.01 -4.30
CA ASN A 59 4.47 4.16 -3.67
C ASN A 59 4.56 4.36 -2.15
N LEU A 60 4.30 5.58 -1.65
CA LEU A 60 4.37 5.89 -0.21
C LEU A 60 3.23 5.25 0.62
N GLY A 61 2.14 4.80 -0.02
CA GLY A 61 1.00 4.17 0.65
C GLY A 61 0.96 2.66 0.59
N SER A 62 1.90 2.00 -0.10
CA SER A 62 1.96 0.54 -0.17
C SER A 62 2.78 0.00 1.00
N SER A 63 2.14 -0.15 2.16
CA SER A 63 2.67 -1.03 3.21
C SER A 63 2.47 -2.51 2.88
N ASP A 64 1.73 -2.81 1.80
CA ASP A 64 1.64 -4.18 1.28
C ASP A 64 2.99 -4.53 0.64
N PRO A 65 3.68 -5.60 1.10
CA PRO A 65 4.77 -6.15 0.32
C PRO A 65 4.23 -6.47 -1.08
N PRO A 66 5.00 -6.25 -2.17
CA PRO A 66 4.58 -6.71 -3.48
C PRO A 66 4.20 -8.18 -3.31
N ALA A 67 2.93 -8.52 -3.53
CA ALA A 67 2.43 -9.86 -3.32
C ALA A 67 3.30 -10.80 -4.14
N SER A 68 4.29 -11.44 -3.52
CA SER A 68 4.98 -12.57 -4.10
C SER A 68 3.87 -13.59 -4.29
N ALA A 69 3.45 -13.76 -5.54
CA ALA A 69 2.45 -14.75 -5.90
C ALA A 69 2.90 -16.10 -5.34
N SER A 70 2.22 -16.55 -4.28
CA SER A 70 2.47 -17.88 -3.71
C SER A 70 2.00 -18.89 -4.74
N GLN A 71 2.93 -19.41 -5.55
CA GLN A 71 2.70 -20.52 -6.47
C GLN A 71 2.58 -21.83 -5.69
N SER A 72 1.65 -21.91 -4.74
CA SER A 72 1.23 -23.20 -4.19
C SER A 72 0.04 -23.66 -5.02
N ALA A 73 0.34 -24.09 -6.25
CA ALA A 73 -0.61 -24.84 -7.06
C ALA A 73 -0.97 -26.11 -6.26
N ARG A 74 -2.21 -26.18 -5.78
CA ARG A 74 -2.80 -27.42 -5.30
C ARG A 74 -2.83 -28.37 -6.49
N ILE A 75 -1.94 -29.37 -6.49
CA ILE A 75 -1.97 -30.47 -7.46
C ILE A 75 -3.23 -31.28 -7.16
N THR A 76 -4.36 -30.90 -7.77
CA THR A 76 -5.53 -31.78 -7.85
C THR A 76 -5.13 -32.95 -8.72
N GLY A 77 -4.89 -34.09 -8.08
CA GLY A 77 -4.63 -35.35 -8.74
C GLY A 77 -5.86 -35.80 -9.51
N ASN A 78 -5.71 -36.01 -10.80
CA ASN A 78 -6.49 -37.02 -11.48
C ASN A 78 -5.75 -37.48 -12.72
N GLN A 79 -5.22 -38.69 -12.68
CA GLN A 79 -5.15 -39.59 -13.83
C GLN A 79 -4.59 -40.95 -13.38
N ARG A 80 -5.48 -41.93 -13.27
CA ARG A 80 -5.17 -43.28 -13.73
C ARG A 80 -6.46 -43.99 -14.14
N ALA A 81 -6.58 -44.17 -15.45
CA ALA A 81 -7.46 -45.16 -16.04
C ALA A 81 -6.98 -46.57 -15.61
N GLY A 82 -7.92 -47.40 -15.17
CA GLY A 82 -7.70 -48.79 -14.80
C GLY A 82 -8.99 -49.36 -14.21
N GLY A 83 -9.64 -50.26 -14.93
CA GLY A 83 -10.97 -50.76 -14.62
C GLY A 83 -11.03 -51.84 -13.53
N CYS A 84 -12.25 -52.39 -13.44
CA CYS A 84 -12.71 -53.58 -12.71
C CYS A 84 -13.17 -53.38 -11.25
N GLY A 85 -14.46 -53.66 -11.02
CA GLY A 85 -14.98 -54.11 -9.72
C GLY A 85 -16.27 -53.43 -9.27
N GLN A 86 -17.43 -53.96 -9.67
CA GLN A 86 -18.68 -53.74 -8.94
C GLN A 86 -18.60 -54.47 -7.60
N SER A 87 -18.95 -53.81 -6.49
CA SER A 87 -19.35 -54.50 -5.27
C SER A 87 -20.48 -53.72 -4.61
N TYR A 88 -21.66 -54.33 -4.64
CA TYR A 88 -22.84 -53.90 -3.89
C TYR A 88 -22.67 -54.29 -2.42
N GLY A 89 -22.88 -53.35 -1.50
CA GLY A 89 -22.94 -53.61 -0.06
C GLY A 89 -23.84 -52.57 0.61
N ASN A 90 -25.10 -52.95 0.85
CA ASN A 90 -26.14 -52.13 1.49
C ASN A 90 -26.22 -52.41 3.00
N SER A 91 -26.63 -51.37 3.72
CA SER A 91 -27.29 -51.29 5.02
C SER A 91 -26.51 -51.69 6.28
N GLY A 92 -26.34 -50.67 7.12
CA GLY A 92 -25.99 -50.78 8.53
C GLY A 92 -27.12 -51.38 9.37
N GLN A 93 -26.74 -51.64 10.62
CA GLN A 93 -27.62 -52.02 11.73
C GLN A 93 -28.30 -50.80 12.33
#